data_AF-A0A9Q0NZG1-F1
#
_entry.id   AF-A0A9Q0NZG1-F1
#
_cell.length_a   1.000
_cell.length_b   1.000
_cell.length_c   1.000
_cell.angle_alpha   90.00
_cell.angle_beta   90.00
_cell.angle_gamma   90.00
#
_symmetry.space_group_name_H-M   'P 1'
#
loop_
_entity.id
_entity.type
_entity.pdbx_description
1 polymer ?
#
loop_
_entity_poly.entity_id
_entity_poly.type
_entity_poly.pdbx_seq_one_letter_code
_entity_poly.pdbx_strand_id
1 'polypeptide(L)'
;MASQQMNDVQPLSSYNNSAAICSNHDDFRQALINSINETTYNNSEARQLISEEESKLIAAKKHSMAECKRRSRINSQFATLRTILPNLIKVNKASVLEETIRCVKELTYTVSRLKETYGGGRLECVFPAGADKLRIGSCEGKGQEVVKVVFSCDDKRKLLSDVARAVRSVKGKVVRAEMVTMGGRTKCVLWVQGINGNDELKMLKRVLNALTEKPNMARTSSKPKLTL
;
A
#
# COMPACT_ATOMS: atom_id res chain seq x y z
N MET A 1 54.34 -8.00 -2.85
CA MET A 1 54.18 -8.72 -1.57
C MET A 1 53.61 -7.70 -0.58
N ALA A 2 52.43 -7.79 0.00
CA ALA A 2 51.56 -8.91 0.36
C ALA A 2 50.08 -8.43 0.24
N SER A 3 49.24 -9.20 -0.46
CA SER A 3 48.16 -10.02 0.11
C SER A 3 46.84 -9.27 0.37
N GLN A 4 46.00 -9.30 -0.66
CA GLN A 4 44.54 -9.12 -0.58
C GLN A 4 43.92 -10.23 0.28
N GLN A 5 43.16 -9.85 1.30
CA GLN A 5 42.23 -10.76 1.97
C GLN A 5 40.81 -10.44 1.49
N MET A 6 40.31 -11.27 0.58
CA MET A 6 38.88 -11.42 0.30
C MET A 6 38.23 -12.05 1.53
N ASN A 7 37.36 -11.31 2.20
CA ASN A 7 36.45 -11.90 3.18
C ASN A 7 35.19 -12.33 2.43
N ASP A 8 35.05 -13.63 2.25
CA ASP A 8 33.87 -14.28 1.72
C ASP A 8 32.62 -13.87 2.50
N VAL A 9 31.70 -13.19 1.81
CA VAL A 9 30.33 -12.98 2.28
C VAL A 9 29.63 -14.33 2.23
N GLN A 10 29.57 -15.02 3.37
CA GLN A 10 28.71 -16.19 3.55
C GLN A 10 27.26 -15.81 3.21
N PRO A 11 26.56 -16.55 2.34
CA PRO A 11 25.14 -16.34 2.15
C PRO A 11 24.41 -16.81 3.42
N LEU A 12 23.88 -15.86 4.20
CA LEU A 12 22.96 -16.11 5.31
C LEU A 12 21.60 -16.61 4.77
N SER A 13 21.59 -17.83 4.24
CA SER A 13 20.43 -18.55 3.72
C SER A 13 19.77 -19.46 4.76
N SER A 14 20.01 -19.26 6.06
CA SER A 14 19.59 -20.23 7.08
C SER A 14 18.89 -19.60 8.28
N TYR A 15 18.01 -18.62 8.08
CA TYR A 15 17.15 -18.16 9.18
C TYR A 15 15.73 -17.92 8.71
N ASN A 16 14.90 -18.96 8.89
CA ASN A 16 13.58 -18.95 9.53
C ASN A 16 12.67 -20.05 8.97
N ASN A 17 13.06 -21.30 9.21
CA ASN A 17 12.19 -22.47 9.02
C ASN A 17 11.13 -22.63 10.12
N SER A 18 10.68 -21.56 10.80
CA SER A 18 9.52 -21.69 11.70
C SER A 18 8.23 -22.01 10.95
N ALA A 19 8.14 -21.66 9.66
CA ALA A 19 7.07 -22.13 8.79
C ALA A 19 7.22 -23.64 8.49
N ALA A 20 8.41 -24.09 8.09
CA ALA A 20 8.69 -25.49 7.76
C ALA A 20 8.58 -26.46 8.95
N ILE A 21 8.85 -25.99 10.18
CA ILE A 21 8.69 -26.81 11.40
C ILE A 21 7.20 -27.10 11.71
N CYS A 22 6.27 -26.18 11.39
CA CYS A 22 4.83 -26.52 11.42
C CYS A 22 4.49 -27.41 10.18
N SER A 23 4.97 -27.09 8.97
CA SER A 23 4.64 -27.82 7.73
C SER A 23 5.00 -29.32 7.72
N ASN A 24 6.20 -29.71 8.15
CA ASN A 24 6.69 -31.09 7.95
C ASN A 24 6.05 -32.12 8.90
N HIS A 25 5.54 -31.68 10.05
CA HIS A 25 4.75 -32.53 10.95
C HIS A 25 3.24 -32.48 10.63
N ASP A 26 2.80 -31.42 9.94
CA ASP A 26 1.40 -31.21 9.63
C ASP A 26 0.94 -32.02 8.42
N ASP A 27 1.73 -32.33 7.38
CA ASP A 27 1.16 -33.02 6.20
C ASP A 27 0.59 -34.42 6.51
N PHE A 28 1.31 -35.27 7.25
CA PHE A 28 0.83 -36.62 7.61
C PHE A 28 -0.32 -36.58 8.64
N ARG A 29 -0.29 -35.63 9.58
CA ARG A 29 -1.31 -35.50 10.64
C ARG A 29 -2.54 -34.69 10.21
N GLN A 30 -2.38 -33.73 9.31
CA GLN A 30 -3.44 -32.97 8.67
C GLN A 30 -4.15 -33.85 7.63
N ALA A 31 -3.43 -34.74 6.94
CA ALA A 31 -4.05 -35.81 6.16
C ALA A 31 -4.90 -36.74 7.04
N LEU A 32 -4.42 -37.10 8.24
CA LEU A 32 -5.20 -37.89 9.20
C LEU A 32 -6.47 -37.14 9.67
N ILE A 33 -6.35 -35.86 10.01
CA ILE A 33 -7.49 -35.01 10.43
C ILE A 33 -8.48 -34.78 9.29
N ASN A 34 -8.00 -34.60 8.06
CA ASN A 34 -8.85 -34.45 6.88
C ASN A 34 -9.55 -35.77 6.53
N SER A 35 -8.84 -36.90 6.66
CA SER A 35 -9.40 -38.25 6.53
C SER A 35 -10.50 -38.50 7.57
N ILE A 36 -10.27 -38.15 8.84
CA ILE A 36 -11.29 -38.20 9.90
C ILE A 36 -12.51 -37.31 9.54
N ASN A 37 -12.29 -36.08 9.08
CA ASN A 37 -13.36 -35.18 8.66
C ASN A 37 -14.14 -35.70 7.44
N GLU A 38 -13.48 -36.34 6.46
CA GLU A 38 -14.11 -36.96 5.29
C GLU A 38 -14.98 -38.17 5.66
N THR A 39 -14.51 -39.06 6.53
CA THR A 39 -15.34 -40.15 7.08
C THR A 39 -16.53 -39.64 7.89
N THR A 40 -16.42 -38.46 8.52
CA THR A 40 -17.49 -37.85 9.33
C THR A 40 -18.53 -37.10 8.47
N TYR A 41 -18.20 -36.70 7.24
CA TYR A 41 -19.13 -36.00 6.35
C TYR A 41 -20.17 -36.94 5.70
N ASN A 42 -19.86 -38.23 5.58
CA ASN A 42 -20.68 -39.21 4.88
C ASN A 42 -21.47 -40.17 5.79
N ASN A 43 -21.38 -40.05 7.12
CA ASN A 43 -22.10 -40.94 8.03
C ASN A 43 -22.66 -40.20 9.25
N SER A 44 -23.99 -40.02 9.29
CA SER A 44 -24.70 -39.33 10.37
C SER A 44 -24.57 -40.02 11.74
N GLU A 45 -24.20 -41.31 11.78
CA GLU A 45 -24.02 -42.10 13.00
C GLU A 45 -22.64 -41.93 13.66
N ALA A 46 -21.62 -41.47 12.93
CA ALA A 46 -20.25 -41.28 13.47
C ALA A 46 -20.11 -40.05 14.38
N ARG A 47 -21.08 -39.13 14.37
CA ARG A 47 -21.11 -37.97 15.29
C ARG A 47 -21.35 -38.38 16.75
N GLN A 48 -21.88 -39.57 16.99
CA GLN A 48 -22.26 -40.07 18.31
C GLN A 48 -21.20 -40.99 18.95
N LEU A 49 -20.11 -41.33 18.24
CA LEU A 49 -19.08 -42.27 18.72
C LEU A 49 -17.68 -41.64 18.87
N ILE A 50 -17.55 -40.33 18.72
CA ILE A 50 -16.33 -39.64 19.18
C ILE A 50 -16.41 -39.64 20.70
N SER A 51 -15.61 -40.48 21.35
CA SER A 51 -15.43 -40.43 22.80
C SER A 51 -15.19 -38.99 23.22
N GLU A 52 -15.72 -38.56 24.37
CA GLU A 52 -15.47 -37.21 24.90
C GLU A 52 -13.98 -36.83 24.88
N GLU A 53 -13.11 -37.82 25.05
CA GLU A 53 -11.65 -37.68 24.98
C GLU A 53 -11.16 -37.31 23.58
N GLU A 54 -11.67 -37.95 22.53
CA GLU A 54 -11.28 -37.67 21.15
C GLU A 54 -11.78 -36.29 20.70
N SER A 55 -12.96 -35.86 21.14
CA SER A 55 -13.48 -34.51 20.90
C SER A 55 -12.62 -33.43 21.58
N LYS A 56 -12.17 -33.68 22.82
CA LYS A 56 -11.24 -32.80 23.55
C LYS A 56 -9.88 -32.71 22.85
N LEU A 57 -9.35 -33.82 22.33
CA LEU A 57 -8.09 -33.85 21.58
C LEU A 57 -8.18 -33.05 20.26
N ILE A 58 -9.27 -33.19 19.52
CA ILE A 58 -9.53 -32.42 18.30
C ILE A 58 -9.61 -30.91 18.63
N ALA A 59 -10.31 -30.55 19.71
CA ALA A 59 -10.40 -29.16 20.16
C ALA A 59 -9.04 -28.58 20.57
N ALA A 60 -8.23 -29.34 21.32
CA ALA A 60 -6.88 -28.95 21.73
C ALA A 60 -5.95 -28.76 20.53
N LYS A 61 -6.02 -29.62 19.51
CA LYS A 61 -5.24 -29.48 18.28
C LYS A 61 -5.70 -28.28 17.46
N LYS A 62 -7.00 -28.02 17.33
CA LYS A 62 -7.52 -26.80 16.68
C LYS A 62 -7.00 -25.54 17.37
N HIS A 63 -6.98 -25.52 18.70
CA HIS A 63 -6.43 -24.42 19.49
C HIS A 63 -4.91 -24.26 19.25
N SER A 64 -4.15 -25.35 19.27
CA SER A 64 -2.71 -25.36 18.98
C SER A 64 -2.39 -24.83 17.57
N MET A 65 -3.16 -25.26 16.55
CA MET A 65 -3.02 -24.79 15.17
C MET A 65 -3.35 -23.31 15.02
N ALA A 66 -4.41 -22.83 15.71
CA ALA A 66 -4.75 -21.42 15.75
C ALA A 66 -3.61 -20.58 16.35
N GLU A 67 -2.96 -21.09 17.41
CA GLU A 67 -1.81 -20.44 18.03
C GLU A 67 -0.55 -20.48 17.13
N CYS A 68 -0.22 -21.59 16.43
CA CYS A 68 0.87 -21.61 15.44
C CYS A 68 0.62 -20.56 14.35
N LYS A 69 -0.60 -20.48 13.79
CA LYS A 69 -0.96 -19.47 12.78
C LYS A 69 -0.82 -18.05 13.30
N ARG A 70 -1.24 -17.78 14.53
CA ARG A 70 -1.06 -16.45 15.17
C ARG A 70 0.42 -16.08 15.28
N ARG A 71 1.26 -17.01 15.76
CA ARG A 71 2.72 -16.80 15.88
C ARG A 71 3.40 -16.62 14.52
N SER A 72 3.00 -17.39 13.52
CA SER A 72 3.46 -17.26 12.14
C SER A 72 3.18 -15.86 11.59
N ARG A 73 1.93 -15.36 11.72
CA ARG A 73 1.54 -14.01 11.32
C ARG A 73 2.35 -12.91 12.02
N ILE A 74 2.63 -13.06 13.31
CA ILE A 74 3.46 -12.10 14.05
C ILE A 74 4.90 -12.12 13.54
N ASN A 75 5.47 -13.31 13.35
CA ASN A 75 6.84 -13.44 12.86
C ASN A 75 6.99 -12.92 11.42
N SER A 76 5.97 -13.09 10.57
CA SER A 76 5.97 -12.49 9.22
C SER A 76 5.94 -10.96 9.28
N GLN A 77 5.16 -10.36 10.20
CA GLN A 77 5.20 -8.91 10.42
C GLN A 77 6.58 -8.43 10.85
N PHE A 78 7.23 -9.13 11.79
CA PHE A 78 8.62 -8.82 12.17
C PHE A 78 9.60 -8.99 11.01
N ALA A 79 9.41 -9.98 10.13
CA ALA A 79 10.23 -10.14 8.94
C ALA A 79 10.08 -8.93 8.01
N THR A 80 8.85 -8.48 7.75
CA THR A 80 8.59 -7.25 6.98
C THR A 80 9.25 -6.03 7.61
N LEU A 81 9.14 -5.84 8.94
CA LEU A 81 9.80 -4.72 9.62
C LEU A 81 11.32 -4.74 9.38
N ARG A 82 11.97 -5.89 9.45
CA ARG A 82 13.42 -6.00 9.18
C ARG A 82 13.80 -5.61 7.75
N THR A 83 12.91 -5.83 6.77
CA THR A 83 13.17 -5.48 5.37
C THR A 83 13.00 -3.99 5.06
N ILE A 84 12.15 -3.28 5.81
CA ILE A 84 11.84 -1.86 5.54
C ILE A 84 12.67 -0.88 6.37
N LEU A 85 13.21 -1.33 7.51
CA LEU A 85 13.95 -0.46 8.41
C LEU A 85 15.38 -0.26 7.91
N PRO A 86 15.85 1.00 7.80
CA PRO A 86 17.23 1.28 7.45
C PRO A 86 18.17 0.90 8.60
N ASN A 87 19.41 0.50 8.29
CA ASN A 87 20.51 0.33 9.25
C ASN A 87 20.23 -0.64 10.42
N LEU A 88 19.45 -1.69 10.17
CA LEU A 88 19.08 -2.64 11.22
C LEU A 88 20.24 -3.60 11.57
N ILE A 89 21.11 -3.20 12.50
CA ILE A 89 22.26 -4.01 12.96
C ILE A 89 21.81 -5.15 13.89
N LYS A 90 20.82 -4.89 14.75
CA LYS A 90 20.29 -5.86 15.72
C LYS A 90 18.93 -6.39 15.26
N VAL A 91 18.85 -7.69 15.02
CA VAL A 91 17.66 -8.36 14.46
C VAL A 91 16.68 -8.92 15.50
N ASN A 92 16.97 -8.73 16.79
CA ASN A 92 16.10 -9.17 17.89
C ASN A 92 14.79 -8.36 17.92
N LYS A 93 13.72 -8.93 18.52
CA LYS A 93 12.37 -8.33 18.47
C LYS A 93 12.30 -6.95 19.13
N ALA A 94 13.00 -6.74 20.25
CA ALA A 94 12.98 -5.47 20.97
C ALA A 94 13.66 -4.35 20.17
N SER A 95 14.86 -4.60 19.65
CA SER A 95 15.60 -3.65 18.82
C SER A 95 14.86 -3.31 17.52
N VAL A 96 14.18 -4.28 16.90
CA VAL A 96 13.33 -4.00 15.72
C VAL A 96 12.21 -3.02 16.07
N LEU A 97 11.54 -3.18 17.21
CA LEU A 97 10.47 -2.27 17.63
C LEU A 97 11.00 -0.88 18.00
N GLU A 98 12.10 -0.81 18.74
CA GLU A 98 12.75 0.44 19.11
C GLU A 98 13.14 1.24 17.85
N GLU A 99 13.80 0.59 16.90
CA GLU A 99 14.22 1.19 15.65
C GLU A 99 13.03 1.60 14.77
N THR A 100 11.95 0.81 14.77
CA THR A 100 10.69 1.19 14.11
C THR A 100 10.14 2.50 14.67
N ILE A 101 10.05 2.60 16.00
CA ILE A 101 9.53 3.81 16.66
C ILE A 101 10.42 5.01 16.35
N ARG A 102 11.74 4.84 16.40
CA ARG A 102 12.73 5.87 16.07
C ARG A 102 12.53 6.37 14.64
N CYS A 103 12.49 5.46 13.66
CA CYS A 103 12.32 5.77 12.25
C CYS A 103 11.00 6.50 11.99
N VAL A 104 9.87 6.05 12.56
CA VAL A 104 8.56 6.71 12.40
C VAL A 104 8.58 8.12 12.96
N LYS A 105 9.19 8.34 14.14
CA LYS A 105 9.33 9.67 14.73
C LYS A 105 10.19 10.58 13.86
N GLU A 106 11.33 10.09 13.38
CA GLU A 106 12.25 10.85 12.53
C GLU A 106 11.61 11.24 11.18
N LEU A 107 10.89 10.31 10.54
CA LEU A 107 10.15 10.58 9.30
C LEU A 107 9.03 11.59 9.54
N THR A 108 8.28 11.47 10.62
CA THR A 108 7.21 12.41 10.97
C THR A 108 7.76 13.81 11.21
N TYR A 109 8.87 13.92 11.95
CA TYR A 109 9.56 15.18 12.17
C TYR A 109 10.08 15.79 10.87
N THR A 110 10.72 14.99 10.02
CA THR A 110 11.26 15.44 8.72
C THR A 110 10.16 15.95 7.81
N VAL A 111 9.04 15.23 7.69
CA VAL A 111 7.88 15.64 6.90
C VAL A 111 7.29 16.95 7.44
N SER A 112 7.18 17.10 8.76
CA SER A 112 6.68 18.34 9.38
C SER A 112 7.61 19.53 9.14
N ARG A 113 8.93 19.35 9.30
CA ARG A 113 9.92 20.38 9.00
C ARG A 113 9.90 20.79 7.53
N LEU A 114 9.82 19.83 6.61
CA LEU A 114 9.68 20.12 5.18
C LEU A 114 8.39 20.90 4.89
N LYS A 115 7.28 20.55 5.56
CA LYS A 115 6.03 21.32 5.49
C LYS A 115 6.18 22.76 5.96
N GLU A 116 6.99 23.02 6.98
CA GLU A 116 7.23 24.36 7.51
C GLU A 116 8.18 25.17 6.62
N THR A 117 9.38 24.64 6.34
CA THR A 117 10.44 25.32 5.55
C THR A 117 9.97 25.73 4.16
N TYR A 118 9.10 24.92 3.57
CA TYR A 118 8.58 25.17 2.23
C TYR A 118 7.08 25.57 2.26
N GLY A 119 6.42 25.59 3.43
CA GLY A 119 4.98 25.84 3.60
C GLY A 119 4.51 27.26 3.29
N GLY A 120 5.45 28.21 3.17
CA GLY A 120 5.18 29.55 2.66
C GLY A 120 4.94 29.55 1.15
N GLY A 121 3.78 29.06 0.71
CA GLY A 121 3.30 29.18 -0.67
C GLY A 121 3.98 28.29 -1.73
N ARG A 122 5.08 27.60 -1.40
CA ARG A 122 5.84 26.76 -2.35
C ARG A 122 5.56 25.25 -2.19
N LEU A 123 5.38 24.68 -1.00
CA LEU A 123 5.18 23.22 -0.79
C LEU A 123 3.75 22.72 -1.03
N GLU A 124 2.81 23.58 -1.42
CA GLU A 124 1.66 23.05 -2.14
C GLU A 124 2.07 22.41 -3.47
N CYS A 125 3.35 22.35 -3.86
CA CYS A 125 3.83 21.65 -5.06
C CYS A 125 4.61 20.34 -4.82
N VAL A 126 5.19 20.05 -3.65
CA VAL A 126 6.23 19.00 -3.59
C VAL A 126 5.69 17.59 -3.36
N PHE A 127 4.69 17.38 -2.49
CA PHE A 127 4.20 16.03 -2.22
C PHE A 127 2.72 15.85 -2.57
N PRO A 128 2.34 14.77 -3.27
CA PRO A 128 0.94 14.38 -3.39
C PRO A 128 0.35 14.14 -2.01
N ALA A 129 -0.76 14.81 -1.72
CA ALA A 129 -1.47 14.58 -0.46
C ALA A 129 -2.19 13.23 -0.52
N GLY A 130 -2.48 12.65 0.64
CA GLY A 130 -3.29 11.42 0.73
C GLY A 130 -4.75 11.58 0.27
N ALA A 131 -5.18 12.80 -0.10
CA ALA A 131 -6.51 13.12 -0.57
C ALA A 131 -6.47 13.76 -1.96
N ASP A 132 -7.48 13.41 -2.77
CA ASP A 132 -7.71 14.03 -4.07
C ASP A 132 -8.17 15.48 -3.84
N LYS A 133 -7.48 16.43 -4.46
CA LYS A 133 -7.75 17.87 -4.31
C LYS A 133 -7.57 18.51 -5.67
N LEU A 134 -8.50 19.35 -6.10
CA LEU A 134 -8.38 20.25 -7.25
C LEU A 134 -8.57 21.69 -6.78
N ARG A 135 -7.61 22.56 -7.10
CA ARG A 135 -7.66 24.00 -6.86
C ARG A 135 -7.37 24.71 -8.18
N ILE A 136 -8.16 25.72 -8.49
CA ILE A 136 -7.96 26.57 -9.66
C ILE A 136 -7.98 28.01 -9.18
N GLY A 137 -6.92 28.76 -9.48
CA GLY A 137 -6.82 30.19 -9.18
C GLY A 137 -6.32 30.96 -10.40
N SER A 138 -6.80 32.19 -10.60
CA SER A 138 -6.27 33.08 -11.63
C SER A 138 -5.05 33.84 -11.08
N CYS A 139 -4.00 33.97 -11.88
CA CYS A 139 -2.87 34.84 -11.56
C CYS A 139 -2.98 36.13 -12.37
N GLU A 140 -3.38 37.22 -11.71
CA GLU A 140 -3.37 38.56 -12.31
C GLU A 140 -1.94 39.12 -12.29
N GLY A 141 -1.21 38.92 -13.39
CA GLY A 141 0.04 39.62 -13.69
C GLY A 141 -0.14 40.57 -14.87
N LYS A 142 0.72 41.58 -15.04
CA LYS A 142 0.67 42.60 -16.11
C LYS A 142 0.94 42.07 -17.55
N GLY A 143 0.45 40.88 -17.87
CA GLY A 143 0.51 40.23 -19.18
C GLY A 143 -0.33 38.96 -19.19
N GLN A 144 -1.03 38.73 -20.31
CA GLN A 144 -1.78 37.54 -20.75
C GLN A 144 -2.27 36.59 -19.63
N GLU A 145 -3.58 36.61 -19.33
CA GLU A 145 -4.24 35.86 -18.24
C GLU A 145 -3.81 34.38 -18.18
N VAL A 146 -3.20 33.98 -17.05
CA VAL A 146 -2.76 32.61 -16.77
C VAL A 146 -3.54 32.05 -15.58
N VAL A 147 -4.16 30.90 -15.79
CA VAL A 147 -4.85 30.13 -14.77
C VAL A 147 -3.90 29.10 -14.17
N LYS A 148 -3.72 29.14 -12.85
CA LYS A 148 -3.00 28.12 -12.08
C LYS A 148 -3.97 27.03 -11.66
N VAL A 149 -3.70 25.80 -12.12
CA VAL A 149 -4.45 24.59 -11.78
C VAL A 149 -3.56 23.69 -10.94
N VAL A 150 -4.02 23.29 -9.76
CA VAL A 150 -3.32 22.36 -8.87
C VAL A 150 -4.22 21.16 -8.63
N PHE A 151 -3.77 19.96 -8.97
CA PHE A 151 -4.51 18.74 -8.61
C PHE A 151 -3.63 17.60 -8.10
N SER A 152 -4.23 16.71 -7.32
CA SER A 152 -3.63 15.48 -6.81
C SER A 152 -4.60 14.32 -7.05
N CYS A 153 -4.10 13.19 -7.56
CA CYS A 153 -4.88 11.99 -7.85
C CYS A 153 -4.02 10.72 -7.83
N ASP A 154 -4.65 9.55 -7.92
CA ASP A 154 -3.92 8.29 -8.19
C ASP A 154 -3.22 8.35 -9.56
N ASP A 155 -2.02 7.78 -9.66
CA ASP A 155 -1.28 7.67 -10.90
C ASP A 155 -1.92 6.61 -11.80
N LYS A 156 -2.55 7.06 -12.90
CA LYS A 156 -3.33 6.24 -13.83
C LYS A 156 -2.70 6.30 -15.22
N ARG A 157 -2.80 5.20 -15.97
CA ARG A 157 -2.46 5.21 -17.41
C ARG A 157 -3.27 6.29 -18.11
N LYS A 158 -2.63 7.02 -19.02
CA LYS A 158 -3.23 8.12 -19.82
C LYS A 158 -3.61 9.39 -19.04
N LEU A 159 -3.27 9.52 -17.75
CA LEU A 159 -3.53 10.72 -16.96
C LEU A 159 -3.06 12.01 -17.69
N LEU A 160 -1.81 12.03 -18.17
CA LEU A 160 -1.26 13.20 -18.85
C LEU A 160 -1.97 13.51 -20.18
N SER A 161 -2.31 12.49 -20.97
CA SER A 161 -3.06 12.69 -22.21
C SER A 161 -4.48 13.18 -21.96
N ASP A 162 -5.12 12.71 -20.88
CA ASP A 162 -6.46 13.12 -20.49
C ASP A 162 -6.48 14.55 -19.98
N VAL A 163 -5.49 14.93 -19.17
CA VAL A 163 -5.28 16.31 -18.72
C VAL A 163 -5.01 17.23 -19.90
N ALA A 164 -4.11 16.85 -20.81
CA ALA A 164 -3.82 17.64 -22.00
C ALA A 164 -5.05 17.80 -22.91
N ARG A 165 -5.89 16.76 -23.02
CA ARG A 165 -7.16 16.80 -23.74
C ARG A 165 -8.18 17.72 -23.06
N ALA A 166 -8.30 17.66 -21.74
CA ALA A 166 -9.18 18.53 -20.96
C ALA A 166 -8.81 20.02 -21.10
N VAL A 167 -7.51 20.32 -21.11
CA VAL A 167 -7.03 21.70 -21.34
C VAL A 167 -7.32 22.14 -22.78
N ARG A 168 -7.07 21.28 -23.78
CA ARG A 168 -7.37 21.61 -25.19
C ARG A 168 -8.87 21.78 -25.47
N SER A 169 -9.76 21.08 -24.78
CA SER A 169 -11.21 21.22 -25.00
C SER A 169 -11.75 22.60 -24.64
N VAL A 170 -11.06 23.33 -23.76
CA VAL A 170 -11.38 24.72 -23.40
C VAL A 170 -10.49 25.73 -24.13
N LYS A 171 -9.86 25.33 -25.24
CA LYS A 171 -8.90 26.13 -26.03
C LYS A 171 -7.69 26.63 -25.23
N GLY A 172 -7.44 26.04 -24.06
CA GLY A 172 -6.31 26.37 -23.21
C GLY A 172 -4.99 25.78 -23.73
N LYS A 173 -3.88 26.44 -23.38
CA LYS A 173 -2.51 25.98 -23.62
C LYS A 173 -1.73 25.92 -22.31
N VAL A 174 -1.17 24.76 -21.98
CA VAL A 174 -0.28 24.62 -20.82
C VAL A 174 1.05 25.30 -21.15
N VAL A 175 1.41 26.34 -20.40
CA VAL A 175 2.66 27.10 -20.57
C VAL A 175 3.76 26.63 -19.61
N ARG A 176 3.39 26.04 -18.48
CA ARG A 176 4.30 25.42 -17.50
C ARG A 176 3.58 24.29 -16.79
N ALA A 177 4.31 23.22 -16.49
CA ALA A 177 3.84 22.13 -15.66
C ALA A 177 4.93 21.72 -14.67
N GLU A 178 4.56 21.60 -13.40
CA GLU A 178 5.35 20.95 -12.37
C GLU A 178 4.60 19.71 -11.91
N MET A 179 5.28 18.56 -11.83
CA MET A 179 4.65 17.29 -11.49
C MET A 179 5.52 16.50 -10.52
N VAL A 180 4.88 15.84 -9.57
CA VAL A 180 5.54 14.91 -8.65
C VAL A 180 4.70 13.64 -8.53
N THR A 181 5.34 12.49 -8.72
CA THR A 181 4.72 11.17 -8.56
C THR A 181 5.44 10.39 -7.46
N MET A 182 4.70 9.98 -6.44
CA MET A 182 5.21 9.22 -5.30
C MET A 182 4.16 8.25 -4.77
N GLY A 183 4.56 7.00 -4.52
CA GLY A 183 3.67 6.00 -3.92
C GLY A 183 2.38 5.73 -4.71
N GLY A 184 2.44 5.80 -6.05
CA GLY A 184 1.27 5.64 -6.92
C GLY A 184 0.31 6.83 -6.91
N ARG A 185 0.72 7.99 -6.37
CA ARG A 185 -0.02 9.25 -6.42
C ARG A 185 0.73 10.26 -7.27
N THR A 186 0.00 11.01 -8.07
CA THR A 186 0.53 12.08 -8.91
C THR A 186 -0.10 13.41 -8.52
N LYS A 187 0.75 14.42 -8.32
CA LYS A 187 0.36 15.81 -8.12
C LYS A 187 0.89 16.66 -9.26
N CYS A 188 0.04 17.53 -9.78
CA CYS A 188 0.35 18.40 -10.89
C CYS A 188 0.01 19.86 -10.53
N VAL A 189 0.92 20.77 -10.87
CA VAL A 189 0.70 22.21 -10.89
C VAL A 189 0.87 22.67 -12.33
N LEU A 190 -0.21 23.14 -12.95
CA LEU A 190 -0.24 23.57 -14.34
C LEU A 190 -0.52 25.06 -14.39
N TRP A 191 0.17 25.76 -15.29
CA TRP A 191 -0.15 27.12 -15.69
C TRP A 191 -0.73 27.06 -17.10
N VAL A 192 -1.97 27.50 -17.23
CA VAL A 192 -2.76 27.38 -18.46
C VAL A 192 -3.16 28.77 -18.94
N GLN A 193 -2.92 29.05 -20.21
CA GLN A 193 -3.25 30.30 -20.86
C GLN A 193 -4.39 30.10 -21.88
N GLY A 194 -5.14 31.15 -22.19
CA GLY A 194 -6.19 31.14 -23.23
C GLY A 194 -7.55 30.63 -22.75
N ILE A 195 -7.77 30.57 -21.44
CA ILE A 195 -9.08 30.28 -20.84
C ILE A 195 -9.79 31.63 -20.70
N ASN A 196 -10.62 31.97 -21.68
CA ASN A 196 -11.29 33.27 -21.74
C ASN A 196 -12.74 33.12 -21.30
N GLY A 197 -13.00 33.15 -19.99
CA GLY A 197 -14.38 33.14 -19.46
C GLY A 197 -14.59 32.19 -18.29
N ASN A 198 -15.65 32.49 -17.51
CA ASN A 198 -16.02 31.73 -16.33
C ASN A 198 -16.58 30.33 -16.69
N ASP A 199 -17.20 30.19 -17.87
CA ASP A 199 -17.83 28.93 -18.26
C ASP A 199 -16.81 27.90 -18.75
N GLU A 200 -15.78 28.33 -19.48
CA GLU A 200 -14.59 27.54 -19.80
C GLU A 200 -13.87 27.08 -18.53
N LEU A 201 -13.75 27.98 -17.54
CA LEU A 201 -13.14 27.66 -16.24
C LEU A 201 -13.95 26.60 -15.48
N LYS A 202 -15.28 26.73 -15.44
CA LYS A 202 -16.18 25.73 -14.84
C LYS A 202 -16.11 24.40 -15.58
N MET A 203 -16.06 24.42 -16.91
CA MET A 203 -15.93 23.22 -17.73
C MET A 203 -14.61 22.51 -17.44
N LEU A 204 -13.50 23.24 -17.43
CA LEU A 204 -12.19 22.69 -17.09
C LEU A 204 -12.20 22.09 -15.68
N LYS A 205 -12.78 22.78 -14.70
CA LYS A 205 -12.93 22.27 -13.33
C LYS A 205 -13.71 20.96 -13.29
N ARG A 206 -14.83 20.87 -14.01
CA ARG A 206 -15.65 19.65 -14.10
C ARG A 206 -14.87 18.48 -14.72
N VAL A 207 -14.21 18.70 -15.85
CA VAL A 207 -13.47 17.65 -16.56
C VAL A 207 -12.29 17.17 -15.72
N LEU A 208 -11.50 18.08 -15.13
CA LEU A 208 -10.38 17.71 -14.27
C LEU A 208 -10.86 17.00 -12.99
N ASN A 209 -11.96 17.44 -12.38
CA ASN A 209 -12.55 16.73 -11.24
C ASN A 209 -12.88 15.28 -11.59
N ALA A 210 -13.53 15.03 -12.74
CA ALA A 210 -13.86 13.68 -13.19
C ALA A 210 -12.60 12.80 -13.42
N LEU A 211 -11.46 13.38 -13.79
CA LEU A 211 -10.19 12.65 -13.90
C LEU A 211 -9.58 12.31 -12.54
N THR A 212 -9.72 13.23 -11.58
CA THR A 212 -9.21 13.06 -10.21
C THR A 212 -10.06 12.12 -9.37
N GLU A 213 -11.37 12.04 -9.64
CA GLU A 213 -12.28 11.16 -8.92
C GLU A 213 -11.90 9.68 -9.11
N LYS A 214 -12.09 8.92 -8.05
CA LYS A 214 -11.95 7.46 -8.10
C LYS A 214 -13.18 6.90 -8.78
N PRO A 215 -13.04 6.01 -9.79
CA PRO A 215 -14.17 5.21 -10.21
C PRO A 215 -14.68 4.49 -8.96
N ASN A 216 -15.98 4.62 -8.71
CA ASN A 216 -16.64 4.03 -7.55
C ASN A 216 -16.59 2.50 -7.70
N MET A 217 -15.44 1.91 -7.38
CA MET A 217 -15.26 0.47 -7.28
C MET A 217 -15.92 0.05 -5.98
N ALA A 218 -17.25 -0.02 -6.00
CA ALA A 218 -17.98 -0.82 -5.05
C ALA A 218 -17.26 -2.17 -5.01
N ARG A 219 -16.67 -2.50 -3.86
CA ARG A 219 -16.12 -3.82 -3.57
C ARG A 219 -17.28 -4.81 -3.62
N THR A 220 -17.65 -5.27 -4.81
CA THR A 220 -18.45 -6.48 -4.95
C THR A 220 -17.50 -7.62 -4.62
N SER A 221 -17.42 -7.96 -3.32
CA SER A 221 -16.90 -9.24 -2.88
C SER A 221 -17.90 -10.33 -3.28
N SER A 222 -18.03 -10.60 -4.58
CA SER A 222 -18.71 -11.79 -5.05
C SER A 222 -17.76 -12.96 -4.80
N LYS A 223 -17.99 -13.69 -3.70
CA LYS A 223 -17.40 -15.01 -3.50
C LYS A 223 -17.77 -15.86 -4.73
N PRO A 224 -16.82 -16.55 -5.38
CA PRO A 224 -17.17 -17.49 -6.43
C PRO A 224 -17.95 -18.65 -5.78
N LYS A 225 -19.19 -18.83 -6.21
CA LYS A 225 -20.01 -19.99 -5.86
C LYS A 225 -19.54 -21.13 -6.77
N LEU A 226 -18.64 -21.97 -6.27
CA LEU A 226 -18.30 -23.22 -6.93
C LEU A 226 -19.45 -24.20 -6.64
N THR A 227 -20.18 -24.53 -7.68
CA THR A 227 -21.13 -25.65 -7.70
C THR A 227 -20.40 -26.84 -8.32
N LEU A 228 -20.26 -27.92 -7.57
CA LEU A 228 -20.12 -29.28 -8.06
C LEU A 228 -20.81 -30.17 -7.03
#